data_AF-A0A1H7D967-F1
#
_entry.id   AF-A0A1H7D967-F1
#
_cell.length_a   1.000
_cell.length_b   1.000
_cell.length_c   1.000
_cell.angle_alpha   90.00
_cell.angle_beta   90.00
_cell.angle_gamma   90.00
#
_symmetry.space_group_name_H-M   'P 1'
#
loop_
_entity.id
_entity.type
_entity.pdbx_description
1 polymer ?
#
loop_
_entity_poly.entity_id
_entity_poly.type
_entity_poly.pdbx_seq_one_letter_code
_entity_poly.pdbx_strand_id
1 'polypeptide(L)'
;MQDVIYTLPLVAQAHPTKRAELVGILGAALARHLGDAHSRRWYCALIWAAWRDECEGRPGLQTLAAQLARIAADIAEGAPWRNAGAVLAARLRPA
;
A
#
# COMPACT_ATOMS: atom_id res chain seq x y z
N MET A 1 -1.19 -6.25 -8.26
CA MET A 1 -0.81 -6.16 -6.84
C MET A 1 0.68 -6.40 -6.65
N GLN A 2 1.24 -7.45 -7.26
CA GLN A 2 2.68 -7.75 -7.24
C GLN A 2 3.55 -6.56 -7.70
N ASP A 3 3.14 -5.88 -8.77
CA ASP A 3 3.73 -4.62 -9.26
C ASP A 3 3.88 -3.58 -8.16
N VAL A 4 2.84 -3.35 -7.37
CA VAL A 4 2.89 -2.40 -6.24
C VAL A 4 3.85 -2.90 -5.16
N ILE A 5 3.74 -4.17 -4.77
CA ILE A 5 4.55 -4.78 -3.70
C ILE A 5 6.05 -4.66 -4.00
N TYR A 6 6.46 -4.99 -5.23
CA TYR A 6 7.87 -4.93 -5.64
C TYR A 6 8.38 -3.50 -5.84
N THR A 7 7.50 -2.55 -6.16
CA THR A 7 7.89 -1.16 -6.40
C THR A 7 7.88 -0.32 -5.11
N LEU A 8 7.12 -0.73 -4.08
CA LEU A 8 6.98 0.01 -2.83
C LEU A 8 8.32 0.37 -2.15
N PRO A 9 9.34 -0.51 -2.10
CA PRO A 9 10.65 -0.15 -1.52
C PRO A 9 11.36 0.99 -2.26
N LEU A 10 11.06 1.21 -3.54
CA LEU A 10 11.65 2.29 -4.32
C LEU A 10 11.19 3.67 -3.85
N VAL A 11 10.11 3.78 -3.07
CA VAL A 11 9.70 5.04 -2.43
C VAL A 11 10.82 5.60 -1.54
N ALA A 12 11.54 4.73 -0.83
CA ALA A 12 12.66 5.14 0.00
C ALA A 12 13.86 5.63 -0.82
N GLN A 13 14.08 5.02 -1.98
CA GLN A 13 15.21 5.31 -2.86
C GLN A 13 14.94 6.46 -3.84
N ALA A 14 13.67 6.81 -4.06
CA ALA A 14 13.28 7.83 -5.01
C ALA A 14 13.81 9.21 -4.60
N HIS A 15 14.30 9.98 -5.58
CA HIS A 15 14.66 11.38 -5.38
C HIS A 15 13.47 12.17 -4.80
N PRO A 16 13.67 13.10 -3.85
CA PRO A 16 12.56 13.82 -3.20
C PRO A 16 11.54 14.44 -4.16
N THR A 17 11.98 14.99 -5.29
CA THR A 17 11.10 15.59 -6.31
C THR A 17 10.28 14.56 -7.12
N LYS A 18 10.71 13.30 -7.13
CA LYS A 18 10.06 12.19 -7.85
C LYS A 18 9.23 11.28 -6.95
N ARG A 19 9.45 11.35 -5.64
CA ARG A 19 8.73 10.53 -4.66
C ARG A 19 7.22 10.76 -4.72
N ALA A 20 6.77 12.01 -4.83
CA ALA A 20 5.34 12.32 -4.90
C ALA A 20 4.66 11.72 -6.15
N GLU A 21 5.34 11.77 -7.29
CA GLU A 21 4.89 11.15 -8.54
C GLU A 21 4.77 9.63 -8.38
N LEU A 22 5.81 8.99 -7.83
CA LEU A 22 5.82 7.55 -7.56
C LEU A 22 4.69 7.13 -6.60
N VAL A 23 4.48 7.85 -5.50
CA VAL A 23 3.36 7.60 -4.57
C VAL A 23 2.02 7.72 -5.28
N GLY A 24 1.85 8.71 -6.16
CA GLY A 24 0.64 8.91 -6.95
C GLY A 24 0.35 7.77 -7.94
N ILE A 25 1.39 7.18 -8.53
CA ILE A 25 1.32 6.00 -9.41
C ILE A 25 0.92 4.77 -8.58
N LEU A 26 1.62 4.52 -7.47
CA LEU A 26 1.37 3.37 -6.60
C LEU A 26 -0.03 3.42 -5.97
N GLY A 27 -0.48 4.58 -5.51
CA GLY A 27 -1.82 4.75 -4.96
C GLY A 27 -2.93 4.51 -6.00
N ALA A 28 -2.71 4.92 -7.25
CA ALA A 28 -3.64 4.60 -8.36
C ALA A 28 -3.66 3.11 -8.67
N ALA A 29 -2.49 2.46 -8.69
CA ALA A 29 -2.38 1.02 -8.92
C ALA A 29 -3.07 0.22 -7.81
N LEU A 30 -2.91 0.60 -6.54
CA LEU A 30 -3.62 -0.01 -5.41
C LEU A 30 -5.13 0.10 -5.55
N ALA A 31 -5.63 1.31 -5.81
CA ALA A 31 -7.05 1.56 -6.00
C ALA A 31 -7.65 0.67 -7.11
N ARG A 32 -6.91 0.51 -8.21
CA ARG A 32 -7.30 -0.40 -9.31
C ARG A 32 -7.28 -1.87 -8.89
N HIS A 33 -6.21 -2.34 -8.25
CA HIS A 33 -6.07 -3.74 -7.83
C HIS A 33 -7.12 -4.16 -6.79
N LEU A 34 -7.56 -3.24 -5.95
CA LEU A 34 -8.54 -3.49 -4.89
C LEU A 34 -9.99 -3.19 -5.30
N GLY A 35 -10.22 -2.77 -6.56
CA GLY A 35 -11.56 -2.40 -7.03
C GLY A 35 -12.13 -1.16 -6.32
N ASP A 36 -11.27 -0.29 -5.80
CA ASP A 36 -11.60 0.80 -4.89
C ASP A 36 -11.03 2.13 -5.40
N ALA A 37 -11.51 2.54 -6.58
CA ALA A 37 -11.03 3.74 -7.28
C ALA A 37 -11.25 5.04 -6.47
N HIS A 38 -12.33 5.11 -5.69
CA HIS A 38 -12.70 6.30 -4.92
C HIS A 38 -11.73 6.55 -3.75
N SER A 39 -11.05 5.50 -3.25
CA SER A 39 -10.12 5.61 -2.13
C SER A 39 -8.67 5.89 -2.56
N ARG A 40 -8.41 6.29 -3.82
CA ARG A 40 -7.05 6.62 -4.30
C ARG A 40 -6.29 7.55 -3.35
N ARG A 41 -6.92 8.62 -2.88
CA ARG A 41 -6.31 9.59 -1.96
C ARG A 41 -5.89 8.92 -0.65
N TRP A 42 -6.70 8.00 -0.14
CA TRP A 42 -6.41 7.24 1.07
C TRP A 42 -5.20 6.33 0.87
N TYR A 43 -5.11 5.62 -0.27
CA TYR A 43 -3.93 4.79 -0.58
C TYR A 43 -2.64 5.61 -0.70
N CYS A 44 -2.69 6.80 -1.32
CA CYS A 44 -1.53 7.71 -1.34
C CYS A 44 -1.12 8.14 0.07
N ALA A 45 -2.08 8.49 0.92
CA ALA A 45 -1.80 8.86 2.32
C ALA A 45 -1.20 7.70 3.11
N LEU A 46 -1.68 6.48 2.87
CA LEU A 46 -1.15 5.27 3.49
C LEU A 46 0.31 5.01 3.13
N ILE A 47 0.67 5.14 1.85
CA ILE A 47 2.07 4.98 1.40
C ILE A 47 2.95 6.08 2.02
N TRP A 48 2.46 7.31 2.12
CA TRP A 48 3.17 8.39 2.80
C TRP A 48 3.38 8.14 4.30
N ALA A 49 2.39 7.55 4.98
CA ALA A 49 2.52 7.16 6.38
C ALA A 49 3.59 6.08 6.55
N ALA A 50 3.56 5.04 5.70
CA ALA A 50 4.57 3.98 5.69
C ALA A 50 5.99 4.52 5.42
N TRP A 51 6.14 5.50 4.51
CA TRP A 51 7.42 6.18 4.29
C TRP A 51 7.90 6.97 5.52
N ARG A 52 6.97 7.64 6.21
CA ARG A 52 7.30 8.39 7.44
C ARG A 52 7.78 7.45 8.54
N ASP A 53 7.13 6.31 8.71
CA ASP A 53 7.56 5.27 9.62
C ASP A 53 9.00 4.82 9.35
N GLU A 54 9.36 4.57 8.07
CA GLU A 54 10.74 4.24 7.67
C GLU A 54 11.75 5.34 7.99
N CYS A 55 11.38 6.61 7.77
CA CYS A 55 12.21 7.75 8.14
C CYS A 55 12.47 7.83 9.66
N GLU A 56 11.54 7.30 10.46
CA GLU A 56 11.63 7.23 11.92
C GLU A 56 12.24 5.89 12.39
N GLY A 57 12.81 5.10 11.49
CA GLY A 57 13.49 3.83 11.80
C GLY A 57 12.55 2.64 12.05
N ARG A 58 11.25 2.78 11.72
CA ARG A 58 10.26 1.69 11.79
C ARG A 58 10.06 1.07 10.41
N PRO A 59 9.82 -0.24 10.28
CA PRO A 59 9.74 -0.92 8.99
C PRO A 59 8.40 -0.68 8.24
N GLY A 60 7.95 0.58 8.10
CA GLY A 60 6.62 0.92 7.60
C GLY A 60 6.34 0.48 6.17
N LEU A 61 7.28 0.69 5.24
CA LEU A 61 7.12 0.26 3.84
C LEU A 61 7.17 -1.27 3.76
N GLN A 62 8.04 -1.91 4.53
CA GLN A 62 8.11 -3.37 4.59
C GLN A 62 6.81 -3.99 5.18
N THR A 63 6.28 -3.42 6.25
CA THR A 63 5.00 -3.84 6.85
C THR A 63 3.84 -3.67 5.87
N LEU A 64 3.77 -2.53 5.17
CA LEU A 64 2.74 -2.31 4.15
C LEU A 64 2.85 -3.33 3.00
N ALA A 65 4.06 -3.59 2.50
CA ALA A 65 4.29 -4.61 1.47
C ALA A 65 3.83 -6.00 1.92
N ALA A 66 4.13 -6.40 3.16
CA ALA A 66 3.73 -7.68 3.72
C ALA A 66 2.20 -7.81 3.82
N GLN A 67 1.50 -6.76 4.28
CA GLN A 67 0.05 -6.76 4.36
C GLN A 67 -0.60 -6.83 2.98
N LEU A 68 -0.05 -6.12 1.99
CA LEU A 68 -0.51 -6.20 0.60
C LEU A 68 -0.29 -7.60 0.00
N ALA A 69 0.84 -8.25 0.30
CA ALA A 69 1.10 -9.62 -0.12
C ALA A 69 0.10 -10.59 0.50
N ARG A 70 -0.25 -10.41 1.78
CA ARG A 70 -1.26 -11.26 2.44
C ARG A 70 -2.65 -11.04 1.84
N ILE A 71 -3.06 -9.79 1.61
CA ILE A 71 -4.32 -9.48 0.90
C ILE A 71 -4.35 -10.13 -0.49
N ALA A 72 -3.24 -10.06 -1.24
CA ALA A 72 -3.16 -10.68 -2.57
C ALA A 72 -3.37 -12.19 -2.50
N ALA A 73 -2.74 -12.86 -1.52
CA ALA A 73 -2.91 -14.29 -1.29
C ALA A 73 -4.36 -14.62 -0.90
N ASP A 74 -4.95 -13.89 0.04
CA ASP A 74 -6.32 -14.11 0.49
C ASP A 74 -7.33 -13.95 -0.68
N ILE A 75 -7.14 -12.95 -1.57
CA ILE A 75 -7.98 -12.78 -2.76
C ILE A 75 -7.83 -13.97 -3.71
N ALA A 76 -6.60 -14.46 -3.93
CA ALA A 76 -6.34 -15.62 -4.79
C ALA A 76 -6.93 -16.92 -4.21
N GLU A 77 -6.99 -17.02 -2.87
CA GLU A 77 -7.61 -18.12 -2.13
C GLU A 77 -9.15 -18.02 -2.08
N GLY A 78 -9.75 -16.97 -2.66
CA GLY A 78 -11.20 -16.79 -2.74
C GLY A 78 -11.84 -16.15 -1.50
N ALA A 79 -11.11 -15.28 -0.80
CA ALA A 79 -11.64 -14.59 0.37
C ALA A 79 -12.98 -13.88 0.07
N PRO A 80 -14.01 -14.04 0.92
CA PRO A 80 -15.38 -13.58 0.64
C PRO A 80 -15.56 -12.08 0.91
N TRP A 81 -14.50 -11.28 0.89
CA TRP A 81 -14.56 -9.89 1.31
C TRP A 81 -15.23 -9.02 0.26
N ARG A 82 -16.20 -8.23 0.71
CA ARG A 82 -16.85 -7.22 -0.13
C ARG A 82 -15.92 -6.04 -0.46
N ASN A 83 -14.97 -5.73 0.42
CA ASN A 83 -14.02 -4.62 0.23
C ASN A 83 -12.65 -4.98 0.84
N ALA A 84 -11.68 -5.31 -0.01
CA ALA A 84 -10.33 -5.66 0.42
C ALA A 84 -9.53 -4.46 0.97
N GLY A 85 -9.84 -3.23 0.53
CA GLY A 85 -9.26 -2.00 1.08
C GLY A 85 -9.63 -1.79 2.55
N ALA A 86 -10.88 -2.09 2.92
CA ALA A 86 -11.33 -2.03 4.32
C ALA A 86 -10.62 -3.07 5.20
N VAL A 87 -10.37 -4.28 4.66
CA VAL A 87 -9.61 -5.32 5.37
C VAL A 87 -8.15 -4.89 5.55
N LEU A 88 -7.53 -4.31 4.53
CA LEU A 88 -6.19 -3.74 4.64
C LEU A 88 -6.13 -2.68 5.74
N ALA A 89 -7.09 -1.74 5.77
CA ALA A 89 -7.18 -0.72 6.81
C ALA A 89 -7.37 -1.32 8.22
N ALA A 90 -8.12 -2.42 8.35
CA ALA A 90 -8.28 -3.12 9.61
C ALA A 90 -6.97 -3.79 10.08
N ARG A 91 -6.20 -4.40 9.16
CA ARG A 91 -4.93 -5.08 9.46
C ARG A 91 -3.77 -4.13 9.80
N LEU A 92 -3.87 -2.89 9.35
CA LEU A 92 -2.87 -1.85 9.62
C LEU A 92 -3.15 -1.04 10.88
N ARG A 93 -4.31 -1.24 11.52
CA ARG A 93 -4.56 -0.60 12.82
C ARG A 93 -3.67 -1.24 13.88
N PRO A 94 -2.93 -0.45 14.67
CA PRO A 94 -2.25 -0.97 15.85
C PRO A 94 -3.28 -1.56 16.83
N ALA A 95 -2.92 -2.68 17.45
CA ALA A 95 -3.73 -3.35 18.47
C ALA A 95 -3.82 -2.55 19.76
#